data_AF-A0AAV5DLU1-F1
#
_entry.id   AF-A0AAV5DLU1-F1
#
_cell.length_a   1.000
_cell.length_b   1.000
_cell.length_c   1.000
_cell.angle_alpha   90.00
_cell.angle_beta   90.00
_cell.angle_gamma   90.00
#
_symmetry.space_group_name_H-M   'P 1'
#
loop_
_entity.id
_entity.type
_entity.pdbx_description
1 polymer ?
#
loop_
_entity_poly.entity_id
_entity_poly.type
_entity_poly.pdbx_seq_one_letter_code
_entity_poly.pdbx_strand_id
1 'polypeptide(L)'
;MFTGDKWLGSNHAKSNVGKEIASIVLGDSEFWDQCQHVVMVTEPLVRVLRLVDGDEKPCMGYLYEAMDKAKENIKKRLRNKPSLYGPYIRVIDARWDKQLHSPLHAAGCFLNPGIYFNPSFTKQKEVGKGLTTTIMRLVADLDVQDKVFAQLEEYKRSLGYFGTTGAIRQREKLNPVAWWENFGHDTPDLQAFAVRGKILAVNATGAFLSTSCQREELRERIIRKSKAVLDPISLDNIDLLDEWVSEEPALLTEDDLNWESIDAPFSTLSIAEKKKNWVL
;
A
#
# COMPACT_ATOMS: atom_id res chain seq x y z
N MET A 1 21.44 22.05 8.31
CA MET A 1 20.86 22.94 7.26
C MET A 1 20.81 24.39 7.75
N PHE A 2 19.95 24.75 8.70
CA PHE A 2 19.80 26.14 9.18
C PHE A 2 20.98 26.71 10.00
N THR A 3 21.88 25.85 10.46
CA THR A 3 23.12 26.24 11.18
C THR A 3 24.37 26.17 10.31
N GLY A 4 24.25 25.82 9.02
CA GLY A 4 25.41 25.66 8.12
C GLY A 4 25.80 26.95 7.41
N ASP A 5 27.09 27.10 7.08
CA ASP A 5 27.65 28.30 6.44
C ASP A 5 26.96 28.65 5.11
N LYS A 6 26.60 27.64 4.31
CA LYS A 6 25.84 27.81 3.06
C LYS A 6 24.48 28.50 3.29
N TRP A 7 23.77 28.14 4.36
CA TRP A 7 22.49 28.78 4.69
C TRP A 7 22.71 30.19 5.21
N LEU A 8 23.64 30.37 6.16
CA LEU A 8 23.93 31.68 6.77
C LEU A 8 24.39 32.73 5.76
N GLY A 9 25.10 32.31 4.71
CA GLY A 9 25.51 33.17 3.59
C GLY A 9 24.38 33.54 2.62
N SER A 10 23.26 32.81 2.62
CA SER A 10 22.19 32.97 1.64
C SER A 10 21.31 34.22 1.87
N ASN A 11 20.68 34.71 0.81
CA ASN A 11 19.68 35.79 0.91
C ASN A 11 18.43 35.32 1.68
N HIS A 12 18.09 34.03 1.63
CA HIS A 12 16.96 33.44 2.35
C HIS A 12 17.13 33.56 3.86
N ALA A 13 18.31 33.24 4.41
CA ALA A 13 18.58 33.36 5.85
C ALA A 13 18.51 34.80 6.36
N LYS A 14 18.72 35.80 5.50
CA LYS A 14 18.66 37.24 5.87
C LYS A 14 17.23 37.79 5.82
N SER A 15 16.36 37.16 5.04
CA SER A 15 14.94 37.54 4.94
C SER A 15 14.20 37.33 6.27
N ASN A 16 13.12 38.07 6.48
CA ASN A 16 12.29 37.91 7.70
C ASN A 16 11.65 36.51 7.75
N VAL A 17 11.15 36.01 6.62
CA VAL A 17 10.56 34.66 6.50
C VAL A 17 11.58 33.57 6.83
N GLY A 18 12.80 33.65 6.29
CA GLY A 18 13.83 32.65 6.55
C GLY A 18 14.29 32.62 8.02
N LYS A 19 14.31 33.78 8.70
CA LYS A 19 14.58 33.85 10.14
C LYS A 19 13.46 33.22 10.97
N GLU A 20 12.20 33.45 10.59
CA GLU A 20 11.05 32.85 11.25
C GLU A 20 11.04 31.32 11.11
N ILE A 21 11.25 30.81 9.89
CA ILE A 21 11.39 29.36 9.65
C ILE A 21 12.55 28.77 10.47
N ALA A 22 13.72 29.42 10.47
CA ALA A 22 14.86 28.95 11.26
C ALA A 22 14.54 28.94 12.76
N SER A 23 13.78 29.92 13.27
CA SER A 23 13.34 29.97 14.67
C SER A 23 12.42 28.80 15.01
N ILE A 24 11.45 28.48 14.14
CA ILE A 24 10.56 27.32 14.34
C ILE A 24 11.39 26.04 14.33
N VAL A 25 12.18 25.81 13.28
CA VAL A 25 12.93 24.56 13.09
C VAL A 25 14.00 24.36 14.18
N LEU A 26 14.64 25.42 14.70
CA LEU A 26 15.70 25.28 15.69
C LEU A 26 15.20 25.39 17.14
N GLY A 27 14.09 26.10 17.37
CA GLY A 27 13.65 26.49 18.70
C GLY A 27 12.31 25.93 19.16
N ASP A 28 11.45 25.49 18.22
CA ASP A 28 10.12 24.99 18.56
C ASP A 28 10.11 23.46 18.70
N SER A 29 10.04 22.97 19.94
CA SER A 29 9.91 21.53 20.20
C SER A 29 8.56 20.98 19.76
N GLU A 30 7.49 21.78 19.83
CA GLU A 30 6.14 21.35 19.45
C GLU A 30 6.06 21.06 17.95
N PHE A 31 6.74 21.87 17.13
CA PHE A 31 6.89 21.60 15.70
C PHE A 31 7.46 20.20 15.43
N TRP A 32 8.54 19.82 16.13
CA TRP A 32 9.16 18.51 15.95
C TRP A 32 8.32 17.35 16.50
N ASP A 33 7.62 17.56 17.62
CA ASP A 33 6.67 16.59 18.14
C ASP A 33 5.54 16.32 17.13
N GLN A 34 5.03 17.36 16.47
CA GLN A 34 4.06 17.23 15.39
C GLN A 34 4.63 16.51 14.16
N CYS A 35 5.86 16.85 13.72
CA CYS A 35 6.53 16.14 12.63
C CYS A 35 6.71 14.66 12.94
N GLN A 36 7.16 14.33 14.17
CA GLN A 36 7.30 12.96 14.62
C GLN A 36 5.95 12.24 14.59
N HIS A 37 4.88 12.91 15.02
CA HIS A 37 3.52 12.36 14.95
C HIS A 37 3.06 12.06 13.53
N VAL A 38 3.30 12.96 12.58
CA VAL A 38 3.03 12.72 11.16
C VAL A 38 3.77 11.47 10.68
N VAL A 39 5.08 11.38 10.92
CA VAL A 39 5.90 10.21 10.52
C VAL A 39 5.40 8.92 11.16
N MET A 40 5.00 8.95 12.45
CA MET A 40 4.47 7.78 13.14
C MET A 40 3.26 7.17 12.42
N VAL A 41 2.38 8.02 11.87
CA VAL A 41 1.16 7.60 11.16
C VAL A 41 1.41 7.29 9.69
N THR A 42 2.24 8.07 9.00
CA THR A 42 2.39 7.96 7.54
C THR A 42 3.41 6.91 7.11
N GLU A 43 4.47 6.68 7.89
CA GLU A 43 5.53 5.73 7.51
C GLU A 43 5.01 4.30 7.23
N PRO A 44 4.09 3.71 8.02
CA PRO A 44 3.52 2.41 7.69
C PRO A 44 2.78 2.39 6.35
N LEU A 45 2.11 3.49 5.98
CA LEU A 45 1.41 3.63 4.70
C LEU A 45 2.39 3.81 3.53
N VAL A 46 3.45 4.59 3.71
CA VAL A 46 4.53 4.73 2.72
C VAL A 46 5.20 3.39 2.43
N ARG A 47 5.35 2.53 3.44
CA ARG A 47 5.85 1.16 3.24
C ARG A 47 4.91 0.30 2.38
N VAL A 48 3.59 0.48 2.51
CA VAL A 48 2.60 -0.18 1.63
C VAL A 48 2.70 0.34 0.20
N LEU A 49 2.86 1.66 0.01
CA LEU A 49 3.04 2.25 -1.31
C LEU A 49 4.31 1.73 -1.99
N ARG A 50 5.45 1.73 -1.28
CA ARG A 50 6.70 1.16 -1.79
C ARG A 50 6.60 -0.32 -2.17
N LEU A 51 5.77 -1.09 -1.47
CA LEU A 51 5.50 -2.49 -1.81
C LEU A 51 4.77 -2.60 -3.16
N VAL A 52 3.84 -1.69 -3.45
CA VAL A 52 3.07 -1.65 -4.70
C VAL A 52 3.88 -1.12 -5.88
N ASP A 53 4.78 -0.18 -5.62
CA ASP A 53 5.59 0.52 -6.62
C ASP A 53 6.91 -0.20 -6.96
N GLY A 54 7.23 -1.32 -6.30
CA GLY A 54 8.43 -2.11 -6.57
C GLY A 54 8.42 -2.78 -7.96
N ASP A 55 9.62 -2.97 -8.54
CA ASP A 55 9.81 -3.63 -9.85
C ASP A 55 9.23 -5.05 -9.87
N GLU A 56 9.43 -5.80 -8.79
CA GLU A 56 8.72 -7.05 -8.52
C GLU A 56 7.35 -6.76 -7.92
N LYS A 57 6.36 -6.53 -8.79
CA LYS A 57 5.00 -6.20 -8.37
C LYS A 57 4.39 -7.37 -7.59
N PRO A 58 4.11 -7.21 -6.29
CA PRO A 58 3.61 -8.30 -5.48
C PRO A 58 2.16 -8.60 -5.86
N CYS A 59 1.80 -9.87 -5.74
CA CYS A 59 0.42 -10.32 -5.86
C CYS A 59 -0.52 -9.49 -4.96
N MET A 60 -1.73 -9.20 -5.44
CA MET A 60 -2.78 -8.43 -4.74
C MET A 60 -3.03 -8.88 -3.29
N GLY A 61 -2.80 -10.16 -2.97
CA GLY A 61 -2.91 -10.68 -1.62
C GLY A 61 -1.94 -10.03 -0.62
N TYR A 62 -0.72 -9.69 -1.05
CA TYR A 62 0.24 -9.01 -0.19
C TYR A 62 -0.16 -7.58 0.13
N LEU A 63 -0.79 -6.86 -0.82
CA LEU A 63 -1.31 -5.50 -0.56
C LEU A 63 -2.38 -5.53 0.53
N TYR A 64 -3.29 -6.52 0.47
CA TYR A 64 -4.32 -6.71 1.49
C TYR A 64 -3.71 -6.89 2.89
N GLU A 65 -2.72 -7.79 3.01
CA GLU A 65 -2.07 -8.05 4.29
C GLU A 65 -1.21 -6.86 4.76
N ALA A 66 -0.51 -6.18 3.84
CA ALA A 66 0.32 -5.03 4.14
C ALA A 66 -0.50 -3.86 4.68
N MET A 67 -1.70 -3.61 4.13
CA MET A 67 -2.59 -2.58 4.65
C MET A 67 -3.08 -2.89 6.07
N ASP A 68 -3.44 -4.15 6.35
CA ASP A 68 -3.84 -4.55 7.70
C ASP A 68 -2.68 -4.39 8.71
N LYS A 69 -1.47 -4.82 8.32
CA LYS A 69 -0.24 -4.59 9.11
C LYS A 69 0.04 -3.10 9.32
N ALA A 70 -0.20 -2.25 8.33
CA ALA A 70 -0.04 -0.80 8.46
C ALA A 70 -1.02 -0.23 9.51
N LYS A 71 -2.29 -0.63 9.44
CA LYS A 71 -3.31 -0.23 10.45
C LYS A 71 -2.92 -0.68 11.86
N GLU A 72 -2.47 -1.93 12.02
CA GLU A 72 -2.02 -2.44 13.32
C GLU A 72 -0.76 -1.72 13.84
N ASN A 73 0.17 -1.36 12.96
CA ASN A 73 1.35 -0.59 13.35
C ASN A 73 0.98 0.83 13.81
N ILE A 74 0.05 1.50 13.13
CA ILE A 74 -0.46 2.83 13.55
C ILE A 74 -1.10 2.72 14.94
N LYS A 75 -1.97 1.73 15.16
CA LYS A 75 -2.60 1.48 16.47
C LYS A 75 -1.55 1.31 17.57
N LYS A 76 -0.55 0.46 17.34
CA LYS A 76 0.54 0.20 18.30
C LYS A 76 1.35 1.46 18.60
N ARG A 77 1.75 2.22 17.57
CA ARG A 77 2.51 3.48 17.72
C ARG A 77 1.72 4.53 18.51
N LEU A 78 0.39 4.54 18.35
CA LEU A 78 -0.53 5.38 19.12
C LEU A 78 -1.05 4.71 20.40
N ARG A 79 -0.23 3.81 20.98
CA ARG A 79 -0.43 3.16 22.29
C ARG A 79 -1.75 2.41 22.42
N ASN A 80 -2.31 1.94 21.30
CA ASN A 80 -3.61 1.29 21.21
C ASN A 80 -4.76 2.12 21.82
N LYS A 81 -4.63 3.45 21.88
CA LYS A 81 -5.69 4.34 22.39
C LYS A 81 -6.64 4.72 21.24
N PRO A 82 -7.91 4.27 21.26
CA PRO A 82 -8.85 4.51 20.15
C PRO A 82 -9.10 5.98 19.85
N SER A 83 -9.03 6.86 20.85
CA SER A 83 -9.14 8.31 20.66
C SER A 83 -8.00 8.90 19.82
N LEU A 84 -6.82 8.29 19.85
CA LEU A 84 -5.65 8.75 19.11
C LEU A 84 -5.60 8.19 17.69
N TYR A 85 -5.81 6.87 17.52
CA TYR A 85 -5.71 6.25 16.19
C TYR A 85 -7.02 6.27 15.40
N GLY A 86 -8.17 6.37 16.07
CA GLY A 86 -9.49 6.20 15.48
C GLY A 86 -9.75 7.08 14.25
N PRO A 87 -9.43 8.39 14.27
CA PRO A 87 -9.57 9.25 13.11
C PRO A 87 -8.78 8.76 11.89
N TYR A 88 -7.53 8.33 12.07
CA TYR A 88 -6.69 7.83 10.99
C TYR A 88 -7.22 6.52 10.40
N ILE A 89 -7.62 5.58 11.26
CA ILE A 89 -8.19 4.31 10.81
C ILE A 89 -9.48 4.55 10.01
N ARG A 90 -10.34 5.48 10.43
CA ARG A 90 -11.55 5.83 9.65
C ARG A 90 -11.21 6.37 8.26
N VAL A 91 -10.22 7.24 8.14
CA VAL A 91 -9.80 7.77 6.83
C VAL A 91 -9.20 6.66 5.96
N ILE A 92 -8.35 5.81 6.55
CA ILE A 92 -7.74 4.68 5.84
C ILE A 92 -8.81 3.71 5.37
N ASP A 93 -9.73 3.30 6.24
CA ASP A 93 -10.81 2.35 5.89
C ASP A 93 -11.76 2.98 4.85
N ALA A 94 -12.11 4.27 4.96
CA ALA A 94 -12.95 4.93 3.96
C ALA A 94 -12.29 4.97 2.56
N ARG A 95 -10.98 5.20 2.50
CA ARG A 95 -10.22 5.17 1.23
C ARG A 95 -10.04 3.74 0.75
N TRP A 96 -9.69 2.82 1.63
CA TRP A 96 -9.55 1.39 1.36
C TRP A 96 -10.85 0.82 0.78
N ASP A 97 -11.99 0.98 1.45
CA ASP A 97 -13.27 0.42 1.03
C ASP A 97 -13.75 0.97 -0.32
N LYS A 98 -13.49 2.26 -0.58
CA LYS A 98 -13.85 2.91 -1.85
C LYS A 98 -12.88 2.60 -3.00
N GLN A 99 -11.58 2.44 -2.72
CA GLN A 99 -10.55 2.41 -3.77
C GLN A 99 -9.86 1.07 -3.94
N LEU A 100 -9.74 0.27 -2.88
CA LEU A 100 -8.81 -0.86 -2.80
C LEU A 100 -9.41 -2.15 -2.18
N HIS A 101 -10.53 -2.12 -1.47
CA HIS A 101 -11.20 -3.31 -0.91
C HIS A 101 -12.13 -3.96 -1.94
N SER A 102 -11.63 -4.21 -3.15
CA SER A 102 -12.40 -4.98 -4.12
C SER A 102 -12.37 -6.47 -3.75
N PRO A 103 -13.46 -7.23 -3.98
CA PRO A 103 -13.49 -8.69 -3.86
C PRO A 103 -12.29 -9.38 -4.52
N LEU A 104 -11.74 -8.81 -5.59
CA LEU A 104 -10.55 -9.29 -6.28
C LEU A 104 -9.30 -9.31 -5.39
N HIS A 105 -9.08 -8.27 -4.57
CA HIS A 105 -7.96 -8.21 -3.62
C HIS A 105 -8.11 -9.27 -2.53
N ALA A 106 -9.33 -9.42 -2.01
CA ALA A 106 -9.67 -10.45 -1.04
C ALA A 106 -9.47 -11.87 -1.62
N ALA A 107 -9.84 -12.09 -2.88
CA ALA A 107 -9.58 -13.34 -3.59
C ALA A 107 -8.07 -13.61 -3.76
N GLY A 108 -7.29 -12.59 -4.13
CA GLY A 108 -5.83 -12.70 -4.21
C GLY A 108 -5.18 -13.03 -2.87
N CYS A 109 -5.70 -12.48 -1.77
CA CYS A 109 -5.26 -12.81 -0.41
C CYS A 109 -5.57 -14.27 -0.05
N PHE A 110 -6.78 -14.75 -0.36
CA PHE A 110 -7.18 -16.12 -0.13
C PHE A 110 -6.30 -17.12 -0.91
N LEU A 111 -6.04 -16.82 -2.17
CA LEU A 111 -5.27 -17.69 -3.08
C LEU A 111 -3.75 -17.57 -2.88
N ASN A 112 -3.28 -16.69 -1.99
CA ASN A 112 -1.88 -16.65 -1.60
C ASN A 112 -1.64 -17.65 -0.46
N PRO A 113 -0.97 -18.79 -0.71
CA PRO A 113 -0.81 -19.84 0.29
C PRO A 113 0.09 -19.42 1.47
N GLY A 114 1.03 -18.50 1.25
CA GLY A 114 1.89 -17.96 2.31
C GLY A 114 1.12 -17.06 3.29
N ILE A 115 0.00 -16.47 2.85
CA ILE A 115 -0.87 -15.64 3.69
C ILE A 115 -2.01 -16.49 4.28
N TYR A 116 -2.77 -17.19 3.44
CA TYR A 116 -3.99 -17.89 3.85
C TYR A 116 -3.74 -18.99 4.90
N PHE A 117 -2.63 -19.72 4.77
CA PHE A 117 -2.25 -20.77 5.72
C PHE A 117 -1.36 -20.28 6.86
N ASN A 118 -1.04 -18.98 6.91
CA ASN A 118 -0.27 -18.44 8.02
C ASN A 118 -1.09 -18.56 9.31
N PRO A 119 -0.56 -19.15 10.40
CA PRO A 119 -1.29 -19.29 11.66
C PRO A 119 -1.74 -17.96 12.29
N SER A 120 -1.04 -16.87 11.96
CA SER A 120 -1.36 -15.52 12.46
C SER A 120 -2.44 -14.82 11.64
N PHE A 121 -2.84 -15.38 10.50
CA PHE A 121 -3.90 -14.81 9.66
C PHE A 121 -5.27 -15.08 10.30
N THR A 122 -6.14 -14.06 10.39
CA THR A 122 -7.42 -14.14 11.13
C THR A 122 -8.65 -13.75 10.28
N LYS A 123 -8.44 -13.44 9.00
CA LYS A 123 -9.47 -12.86 8.13
C LYS A 123 -10.10 -13.88 7.18
N GLN A 124 -9.96 -15.19 7.42
CA GLN A 124 -10.40 -16.26 6.52
C GLN A 124 -11.86 -16.11 6.06
N LYS A 125 -12.76 -15.71 6.98
CA LYS A 125 -14.18 -15.50 6.66
C LYS A 125 -14.40 -14.32 5.70
N GLU A 126 -13.64 -13.24 5.87
CA GLU A 126 -13.74 -12.04 5.04
C GLU A 126 -13.19 -12.31 3.64
N VAL A 127 -11.97 -12.85 3.57
CA VAL A 127 -11.35 -13.17 2.27
C VAL A 127 -12.09 -14.27 1.53
N GLY A 128 -12.71 -15.22 2.24
CA GLY A 128 -13.58 -16.24 1.66
C GLY A 128 -14.81 -15.64 0.97
N LYS A 129 -15.49 -14.66 1.60
CA LYS A 129 -16.61 -13.95 0.97
C LYS A 129 -16.18 -13.19 -0.28
N GLY A 130 -15.02 -12.53 -0.22
CA GLY A 130 -14.44 -11.84 -1.36
C GLY A 130 -14.12 -12.80 -2.52
N LEU A 131 -13.56 -13.97 -2.21
CA LEU A 131 -13.30 -15.01 -3.20
C LEU A 131 -14.59 -15.53 -3.85
N THR A 132 -15.60 -15.90 -3.06
CA THR A 132 -16.89 -16.36 -3.59
C THR A 132 -17.52 -15.32 -4.51
N THR A 133 -17.52 -14.05 -4.10
CA THR A 133 -18.04 -12.94 -4.93
C THR A 133 -17.26 -12.80 -6.22
N THR A 134 -15.94 -13.04 -6.19
CA THR A 134 -15.07 -12.95 -7.37
C THR A 134 -15.30 -14.11 -8.34
N ILE A 135 -15.42 -15.34 -7.83
CA ILE A 135 -15.73 -16.53 -8.65
C ILE A 135 -17.07 -16.33 -9.37
N MET A 136 -18.12 -15.95 -8.64
CA MET A 136 -19.47 -15.74 -9.20
C MET A 136 -19.50 -14.63 -10.28
N ARG A 137 -18.60 -13.65 -10.21
CA ARG A 137 -18.53 -12.55 -11.18
C ARG A 137 -17.67 -12.85 -12.40
N LEU A 138 -16.59 -13.62 -12.24
CA LEU A 138 -15.60 -13.83 -13.29
C LEU A 138 -15.77 -15.15 -14.04
N VAL A 139 -16.41 -16.14 -13.44
CA VAL A 139 -16.67 -17.44 -14.06
C VAL A 139 -18.13 -17.47 -14.48
N ALA A 140 -18.45 -17.30 -15.76
CA ALA A 140 -19.85 -17.25 -16.22
C ALA A 140 -20.52 -18.64 -16.28
N ASP A 141 -19.74 -19.68 -16.54
CA ASP A 141 -20.20 -21.06 -16.66
C ASP A 141 -20.41 -21.69 -15.28
N LEU A 142 -21.63 -22.14 -15.00
CA LEU A 142 -22.01 -22.70 -13.70
C LEU A 142 -21.35 -24.05 -13.43
N ASP A 143 -21.14 -24.89 -14.44
CA ASP A 143 -20.46 -26.18 -14.27
C ASP A 143 -18.98 -25.96 -13.93
N VAL A 144 -18.35 -24.92 -14.50
CA VAL A 144 -16.99 -24.51 -14.13
C VAL A 144 -16.97 -23.91 -12.74
N GLN A 145 -17.96 -23.09 -12.34
CA GLN A 145 -18.05 -22.58 -10.97
C GLN A 145 -18.08 -23.71 -9.94
N ASP A 146 -18.93 -24.72 -10.16
CA ASP A 146 -19.07 -25.86 -9.25
C ASP A 146 -17.76 -26.65 -9.11
N LYS A 147 -17.05 -26.87 -10.23
CA LYS A 147 -15.71 -27.49 -10.21
C LYS A 147 -14.70 -26.65 -9.43
N VAL A 148 -14.68 -25.34 -9.63
CA VAL A 148 -13.80 -24.43 -8.88
C VAL A 148 -14.09 -24.51 -7.39
N PHE A 149 -15.37 -24.52 -6.97
CA PHE A 149 -15.72 -24.64 -5.55
C PHE A 149 -15.35 -26.01 -4.97
N ALA A 150 -15.53 -27.10 -5.71
CA ALA A 150 -15.09 -28.42 -5.27
C ALA A 150 -13.57 -28.48 -5.04
N GLN A 151 -12.79 -28.00 -6.02
CA GLN A 151 -11.34 -27.93 -5.93
C GLN A 151 -10.85 -26.96 -4.82
N LEU A 152 -11.64 -25.93 -4.52
CA LEU A 152 -11.35 -25.00 -3.43
C LEU A 152 -11.38 -25.67 -2.05
N GLU A 153 -12.25 -26.66 -1.85
CA GLU A 153 -12.25 -27.46 -0.62
C GLU A 153 -10.97 -28.28 -0.46
N GLU A 154 -10.44 -28.82 -1.56
CA GLU A 154 -9.17 -29.56 -1.57
C GLU A 154 -8.00 -28.66 -1.18
N TYR A 155 -7.92 -27.46 -1.77
CA TYR A 155 -6.94 -26.45 -1.40
C TYR A 155 -7.03 -26.12 0.10
N LYS A 156 -8.22 -25.73 0.59
CA LYS A 156 -8.42 -25.36 2.00
C LYS A 156 -8.00 -26.46 2.97
N ARG A 157 -8.28 -27.72 2.64
CA ARG A 157 -7.97 -28.87 3.49
C ARG A 157 -6.55 -29.41 3.26
N SER A 158 -5.78 -28.78 2.37
CA SER A 158 -4.45 -29.23 1.97
C SER A 158 -4.45 -30.70 1.53
N LEU A 159 -5.41 -31.09 0.69
CA LEU A 159 -5.51 -32.43 0.12
C LEU A 159 -4.63 -32.56 -1.14
N GLY A 160 -4.33 -33.80 -1.55
CA GLY A 160 -3.52 -34.08 -2.73
C GLY A 160 -2.13 -33.42 -2.65
N TYR A 161 -1.68 -32.84 -3.77
CA TYR A 161 -0.37 -32.20 -3.84
C TYR A 161 -0.21 -30.99 -2.91
N PHE A 162 -1.29 -30.29 -2.55
CA PHE A 162 -1.24 -29.16 -1.62
C PHE A 162 -0.81 -29.56 -0.19
N GLY A 163 -1.03 -30.82 0.18
CA GLY A 163 -0.64 -31.40 1.47
C GLY A 163 0.77 -31.97 1.50
N THR A 164 1.46 -32.03 0.37
CA THR A 164 2.83 -32.56 0.33
C THR A 164 3.78 -31.70 1.16
N THR A 165 4.78 -32.33 1.76
CA THR A 165 5.81 -31.61 2.53
C THR A 165 6.51 -30.55 1.69
N GLY A 166 6.69 -30.81 0.38
CA GLY A 166 7.23 -29.84 -0.59
C GLY A 166 6.34 -28.61 -0.72
N ALA A 167 5.05 -28.81 -1.00
CA ALA A 167 4.08 -27.72 -1.17
C ALA A 167 4.00 -26.84 0.09
N ILE A 168 3.92 -27.45 1.29
CA ILE A 168 3.83 -26.74 2.57
C ILE A 168 5.09 -25.89 2.82
N ARG A 169 6.29 -26.44 2.62
CA ARG A 169 7.56 -25.72 2.86
C ARG A 169 7.78 -24.55 1.89
N GLN A 170 7.13 -24.57 0.74
CA GLN A 170 7.32 -23.57 -0.32
C GLN A 170 6.26 -22.45 -0.30
N ARG A 171 5.22 -22.53 0.54
CA ARG A 171 4.12 -21.54 0.60
C ARG A 171 4.59 -20.10 0.80
N GLU A 172 5.63 -19.90 1.62
CA GLU A 172 6.19 -18.59 1.94
C GLU A 172 7.42 -18.23 1.09
N LYS A 173 7.99 -19.21 0.36
CA LYS A 173 9.26 -19.05 -0.36
C LYS A 173 9.08 -18.73 -1.82
N LEU A 174 8.06 -19.31 -2.44
CA LEU A 174 7.73 -19.05 -3.83
C LEU A 174 6.76 -17.87 -3.91
N ASN A 175 6.84 -17.12 -5.01
CA ASN A 175 5.74 -16.23 -5.35
C ASN A 175 4.46 -17.06 -5.59
N PRO A 176 3.26 -16.51 -5.32
CA PRO A 176 2.02 -17.29 -5.37
C PRO A 176 1.75 -17.95 -6.73
N VAL A 177 2.08 -17.28 -7.83
CA VAL A 177 1.88 -17.82 -9.19
C VAL A 177 2.71 -19.09 -9.39
N ALA A 178 4.01 -19.02 -9.11
CA ALA A 178 4.91 -20.16 -9.23
C ALA A 178 4.52 -21.32 -8.27
N TRP A 179 3.99 -21.00 -7.09
CA TRP A 179 3.47 -22.04 -6.19
C TRP A 179 2.27 -22.77 -6.81
N TRP A 180 1.31 -22.03 -7.39
CA TRP A 180 0.16 -22.63 -8.05
C TRP A 180 0.55 -23.44 -9.28
N GLU A 181 1.51 -22.99 -10.09
CA GLU A 181 2.03 -23.73 -11.25
C GLU A 181 2.64 -25.08 -10.84
N ASN A 182 3.37 -25.10 -9.72
CA ASN A 182 4.05 -26.32 -9.25
C ASN A 182 3.10 -27.31 -8.54
N PHE A 183 2.12 -26.82 -7.78
CA PHE A 183 1.36 -27.66 -6.84
C PHE A 183 -0.15 -27.72 -7.12
N GLY A 184 -0.68 -26.93 -8.06
CA GLY A 184 -2.11 -26.84 -8.36
C GLY A 184 -2.62 -27.73 -9.50
N HIS A 185 -1.80 -28.65 -10.01
CA HIS A 185 -2.12 -29.44 -11.22
C HIS A 185 -3.30 -30.40 -11.04
N ASP A 186 -3.54 -30.90 -9.82
CA ASP A 186 -4.72 -31.73 -9.51
C ASP A 186 -6.02 -30.92 -9.46
N THR A 187 -5.92 -29.59 -9.46
CA THR A 187 -7.06 -28.67 -9.43
C THR A 187 -7.01 -27.71 -10.63
N PRO A 188 -7.21 -28.21 -11.87
CA PRO A 188 -6.96 -27.43 -13.07
C PRO A 188 -7.86 -26.20 -13.22
N ASP A 189 -9.12 -26.27 -12.78
CA ASP A 189 -10.07 -25.15 -12.87
C ASP A 189 -9.72 -24.04 -11.86
N LEU A 190 -9.39 -24.43 -10.63
CA LEU A 190 -8.96 -23.50 -9.58
C LEU A 190 -7.59 -22.91 -9.88
N GLN A 191 -6.65 -23.70 -10.40
CA GLN A 191 -5.34 -23.23 -10.84
C GLN A 191 -5.48 -22.24 -11.99
N ALA A 192 -6.34 -22.54 -12.98
CA ALA A 192 -6.65 -21.60 -14.06
C ALA A 192 -7.29 -20.32 -13.53
N PHE A 193 -8.22 -20.41 -12.58
CA PHE A 193 -8.80 -19.24 -11.93
C PHE A 193 -7.74 -18.40 -11.21
N ALA A 194 -6.85 -19.03 -10.43
CA ALA A 194 -5.81 -18.36 -9.66
C ALA A 194 -4.73 -17.69 -10.54
N VAL A 195 -4.23 -18.41 -11.56
CA VAL A 195 -3.11 -18.00 -12.41
C VAL A 195 -3.58 -17.27 -13.67
N ARG A 196 -4.51 -17.88 -14.45
CA ARG A 196 -4.95 -17.37 -15.76
C ARG A 196 -6.05 -16.31 -15.66
N GLY A 197 -6.87 -16.36 -14.62
CA GLY A 197 -7.85 -15.31 -14.29
C GLY A 197 -7.23 -14.00 -13.82
N LYS A 198 -5.89 -13.91 -13.83
CA LYS A 198 -5.06 -12.80 -13.34
C LYS A 198 -5.36 -12.40 -11.89
N ILE A 199 -6.01 -13.23 -11.08
CA ILE A 199 -6.27 -12.90 -9.67
C ILE A 199 -4.94 -12.70 -8.92
N LEU A 200 -3.98 -13.59 -9.19
CA LEU A 200 -2.65 -13.51 -8.61
C LEU A 200 -1.65 -12.67 -9.43
N ALA A 201 -1.92 -12.48 -10.73
CA ALA A 201 -1.04 -11.80 -11.68
C ALA A 201 -1.43 -10.34 -12.00
N VAL A 202 -2.61 -9.86 -11.55
CA VAL A 202 -2.94 -8.43 -11.57
C VAL A 202 -1.94 -7.75 -10.64
N ASN A 203 -1.08 -6.96 -11.24
CA ASN A 203 -0.23 -6.04 -10.52
C ASN A 203 -1.08 -4.94 -9.88
N ALA A 204 -0.73 -4.53 -8.66
CA ALA A 204 -1.47 -3.48 -7.94
C ALA A 204 -1.61 -2.18 -8.77
N THR A 205 -0.65 -1.85 -9.64
CA THR A 205 -0.76 -0.74 -10.61
C THR A 205 -1.86 -0.96 -11.67
N GLY A 206 -2.02 -2.17 -12.20
CA GLY A 206 -3.08 -2.51 -13.17
C GLY A 206 -4.47 -2.60 -12.54
N ALA A 207 -4.56 -2.88 -11.23
CA ALA A 207 -5.79 -2.73 -10.47
C ALA A 207 -6.12 -1.26 -10.20
N PHE A 208 -5.15 -0.44 -9.82
CA PHE A 208 -5.34 1.01 -9.72
C PHE A 208 -5.84 1.60 -11.05
N LEU A 209 -5.25 1.18 -12.17
CA LEU A 209 -5.62 1.62 -13.52
C LEU A 209 -6.95 1.05 -14.04
N SER A 210 -7.30 -0.20 -13.72
CA SER A 210 -8.61 -0.75 -14.14
C SER A 210 -9.75 -0.21 -13.29
N THR A 211 -9.52 0.04 -12.00
CA THR A 211 -10.49 0.69 -11.11
C THR A 211 -10.59 2.19 -11.37
N SER A 212 -9.52 2.85 -11.84
CA SER A 212 -9.58 4.25 -12.32
C SER A 212 -10.29 4.34 -13.67
N CYS A 213 -10.02 3.43 -14.62
CA CYS A 213 -10.73 3.37 -15.91
C CYS A 213 -12.24 3.16 -15.74
N GLN A 214 -12.66 2.23 -14.86
CA GLN A 214 -14.08 2.05 -14.51
C GLN A 214 -14.69 3.26 -13.78
N ARG A 215 -13.88 4.03 -13.04
CA ARG A 215 -14.32 5.27 -12.36
C ARG A 215 -14.47 6.44 -13.34
N GLU A 216 -13.63 6.54 -14.36
CA GLU A 216 -13.67 7.60 -15.37
C GLU A 216 -14.96 7.53 -16.21
N GLU A 217 -15.37 6.32 -16.60
CA GLU A 217 -16.65 6.09 -17.30
C GLU A 217 -17.89 6.44 -16.44
N LEU A 218 -17.80 6.25 -15.12
CA LEU A 218 -18.83 6.67 -14.17
C LEU A 218 -18.81 8.19 -13.92
N ARG A 219 -17.61 8.80 -13.86
CA ARG A 219 -17.39 10.25 -13.71
C ARG A 219 -17.94 11.04 -14.90
N GLU A 220 -17.63 10.61 -16.12
CA GLU A 220 -18.19 11.19 -17.36
C GLU A 220 -19.72 11.19 -17.38
N ARG A 221 -20.35 10.17 -16.79
CA ARG A 221 -21.80 10.07 -16.63
C ARG A 221 -22.39 11.02 -15.57
N ILE A 222 -21.61 11.38 -14.55
CA ILE A 222 -22.03 12.22 -13.42
C ILE A 222 -21.76 13.71 -13.70
N ILE A 223 -20.60 14.04 -14.29
CA ILE A 223 -20.21 15.41 -14.66
C ILE A 223 -21.16 16.01 -15.71
N ARG A 224 -21.63 15.19 -16.68
CA ARG A 224 -22.68 15.59 -17.63
C ARG A 224 -24.02 15.92 -16.95
N LYS A 225 -24.24 15.45 -15.72
CA LYS A 225 -25.48 15.69 -14.95
C LYS A 225 -25.40 16.84 -13.96
N SER A 226 -24.22 17.26 -13.49
CA SER A 226 -24.11 18.20 -12.36
C SER A 226 -23.48 19.56 -12.69
N LYS A 227 -23.41 19.96 -13.97
CA LYS A 227 -22.79 21.21 -14.39
C LYS A 227 -23.66 22.44 -14.03
N ALA A 228 -23.77 22.74 -12.74
CA ALA A 228 -24.20 24.04 -12.22
C ALA A 228 -23.72 24.20 -10.76
N VAL A 229 -22.76 25.13 -10.60
CA VAL A 229 -22.43 25.89 -9.38
C VAL A 229 -21.78 25.11 -8.21
N LEU A 230 -20.45 25.10 -8.14
CA LEU A 230 -19.71 24.69 -6.92
C LEU A 230 -18.53 25.65 -6.64
N ASP A 231 -18.42 26.05 -5.37
CA ASP A 231 -17.44 26.99 -4.78
C ASP A 231 -16.11 26.26 -4.46
N PRO A 232 -14.93 26.82 -4.81
CA PRO A 232 -13.62 26.14 -4.70
C PRO A 232 -13.10 25.88 -3.27
N ILE A 233 -13.68 26.48 -2.22
CA ILE A 233 -13.11 26.43 -0.85
C ILE A 233 -13.96 25.56 0.11
N SER A 234 -15.10 25.03 -0.34
CA SER A 234 -15.98 24.22 0.52
C SER A 234 -15.39 22.85 0.87
N LEU A 235 -15.36 22.53 2.17
CA LEU A 235 -14.95 21.23 2.72
C LEU A 235 -15.87 20.07 2.28
N ASP A 236 -17.09 20.39 1.82
CA ASP A 236 -18.03 19.41 1.26
C ASP A 236 -17.66 19.01 -0.19
N ASN A 237 -16.71 19.72 -0.83
CA ASN A 237 -16.29 19.52 -2.21
C ASN A 237 -14.92 18.83 -2.36
N ILE A 238 -14.30 18.40 -1.25
CA ILE A 238 -12.96 17.77 -1.23
C ILE A 238 -12.90 16.51 -2.12
N ASP A 239 -14.01 15.80 -2.30
CA ASP A 239 -14.09 14.62 -3.16
C ASP A 239 -14.07 14.96 -4.68
N LEU A 240 -14.25 16.23 -5.07
CA LEU A 240 -14.18 16.71 -6.46
C LEU A 240 -12.82 17.32 -6.83
N LEU A 241 -12.00 17.67 -5.83
CA LEU A 241 -10.66 18.25 -5.99
C LEU A 241 -9.53 17.20 -6.05
N ASP A 242 -9.86 15.91 -6.16
CA ASP A 242 -8.95 14.77 -6.36
C ASP A 242 -8.08 14.89 -7.66
N GLU A 243 -8.26 15.98 -8.43
CA GLU A 243 -7.59 16.27 -9.71
C GLU A 243 -6.45 17.31 -9.61
N TRP A 244 -6.26 17.98 -8.46
CA TRP A 244 -5.15 18.95 -8.28
C TRP A 244 -3.77 18.32 -8.04
N VAL A 245 -3.67 16.99 -7.98
CA VAL A 245 -2.40 16.26 -7.80
C VAL A 245 -1.91 15.65 -9.13
N SER A 246 -2.37 16.20 -10.26
CA SER A 246 -1.77 15.93 -11.57
C SER A 246 -1.03 17.19 -12.02
N GLU A 247 0.27 17.04 -12.23
CA GLU A 247 1.21 18.10 -12.60
C GLU A 247 0.70 18.94 -13.79
N GLU A 248 0.63 20.26 -13.62
CA GLU A 248 0.74 21.17 -14.77
C GLU A 248 2.22 21.25 -15.21
N PRO A 249 2.51 21.34 -16.52
CA PRO A 249 3.87 21.39 -17.00
C PRO A 249 4.53 22.75 -16.72
N ALA A 250 5.72 22.64 -16.12
CA ALA A 250 6.86 23.58 -16.09
C ALA A 250 6.58 25.09 -16.03
N LEU A 251 6.64 25.64 -14.81
CA LEU A 251 7.08 27.03 -14.58
C LEU A 251 8.19 27.09 -13.52
N LEU A 252 9.21 26.25 -13.67
CA LEU A 252 10.51 26.42 -13.03
C LEU A 252 11.57 26.36 -14.13
N THR A 253 12.34 27.44 -14.25
CA THR A 253 13.43 27.57 -15.22
C THR A 253 14.69 26.88 -14.67
N GLU A 254 15.67 26.57 -15.53
CA GLU A 254 16.90 25.82 -15.20
C GLU A 254 17.73 26.37 -14.00
N ASP A 255 17.39 27.53 -13.44
CA ASP A 255 18.03 28.14 -12.27
C ASP A 255 17.37 27.82 -10.91
N ASP A 256 16.28 27.06 -10.86
CA ASP A 256 15.65 26.68 -9.60
C ASP A 256 16.40 25.52 -8.91
N LEU A 257 17.01 25.83 -7.77
CA LEU A 257 17.84 24.95 -6.94
C LEU A 257 17.20 23.55 -6.73
N ASN A 258 17.71 22.56 -7.47
CA ASN A 258 17.31 21.15 -7.37
C ASN A 258 17.75 20.55 -6.01
N TRP A 259 16.82 19.95 -5.26
CA TRP A 259 17.09 19.23 -4.01
C TRP A 259 18.03 18.02 -4.15
N GLU A 260 18.31 17.58 -5.38
CA GLU A 260 19.36 16.58 -5.65
C GLU A 260 20.78 17.16 -5.60
N SER A 261 20.96 18.49 -5.59
CA SER A 261 22.28 19.14 -5.56
C SER A 261 22.81 19.42 -4.14
N ILE A 262 22.11 18.95 -3.11
CA ILE A 262 22.60 18.96 -1.73
C ILE A 262 23.28 17.60 -1.48
N ASP A 263 24.59 17.55 -1.69
CA ASP A 263 25.39 16.38 -1.33
C ASP A 263 25.10 15.92 0.11
N ALA A 264 24.72 14.65 0.26
CA ALA A 264 24.70 14.00 1.56
C ALA A 264 26.13 13.93 2.10
N PRO A 265 26.40 14.33 3.36
CA PRO A 265 27.71 14.09 3.93
C PRO A 265 27.86 12.59 4.19
N PHE A 266 28.53 11.89 3.27
CA PHE A 266 29.08 10.58 3.56
C PHE A 266 30.22 10.74 4.57
N SER A 267 30.10 10.02 5.69
CA SER A 267 31.26 9.36 6.28
C SER A 267 30.83 7.95 6.69
N THR A 268 31.14 6.99 5.82
CA THR A 268 31.19 5.57 6.12
C THR A 268 32.18 5.32 7.26
N LEU A 269 31.68 5.11 8.48
CA LEU A 269 32.45 4.45 9.52
C LEU A 269 32.25 2.94 9.36
N SER A 270 33.32 2.26 8.94
CA SER A 270 33.37 0.81 8.87
C SER A 270 33.23 0.18 10.27
N ILE A 271 32.66 -1.01 10.33
CA ILE A 271 32.35 -1.77 11.56
C ILE A 271 33.61 -2.31 12.29
N ALA A 272 34.82 -1.84 11.97
CA ALA A 272 36.07 -2.39 12.49
C ALA A 272 36.66 -1.70 13.75
N GLU A 273 36.16 -0.56 14.22
CA GLU A 273 36.85 0.24 15.26
C GLU A 273 36.20 0.26 16.66
N LYS A 274 35.21 -0.60 16.95
CA LYS A 274 34.54 -0.65 18.28
C LYS A 274 35.03 -1.77 19.23
N LYS A 275 36.30 -2.18 19.16
CA LYS A 275 36.94 -3.04 20.18
C LYS A 275 38.33 -2.51 20.56
N LYS A 276 38.36 -1.37 21.24
CA LYS A 276 39.46 -0.94 22.14
C LYS A 276 38.94 0.31 22.87
N ASN A 277 38.84 0.22 24.20
CA ASN A 277 38.65 1.31 25.18
C ASN A 277 37.47 1.13 26.15
N TRP A 278 37.39 -0.05 26.77
CA TRP A 278 36.85 -0.19 28.13
C TRP A 278 37.77 -1.15 28.93
N VAL A 279 38.91 -0.64 29.39
CA VAL A 279 39.65 -1.13 30.57
C VAL A 279 40.27 0.08 31.24
N LEU A 280 39.57 0.61 32.26
CA LEU A 280 40.02 0.89 33.63
C LEU A 280 38.88 1.60 34.36
#